data_AF-A0A7W4A5T8-F1
#
_entry.id   AF-A0A7W4A5T8-F1
#
_cell.length_a   1.000
_cell.length_b   1.000
_cell.length_c   1.000
_cell.angle_alpha   90.00
_cell.angle_beta   90.00
_cell.angle_gamma   90.00
#
_symmetry.space_group_name_H-M   'P 1'
#
loop_
_entity.id
_entity.type
_entity.pdbx_description
1 polymer ?
#
loop_
_entity_poly.entity_id
_entity_poly.type
_entity_poly.pdbx_seq_one_letter_code
_entity_poly.pdbx_strand_id
1 'polypeptide(L)'
;MSNIEKFSETDLTQALAYSGFILVAFELVKSIIVSPIKAFYEDITFAEGMYFKSYEDDVLSRHKNNFEACLLYLRDFMEAIDEEDFLTIQALRTHRNELAHDLPSMLGNLDVKSHFLLLEKTNKALFKLSNFRVYMEIGSDPYFQNKGIDWETVKGAEYMLFEEILGKVSVLKNSYKNA
;
A
#
# COMPACT_ATOMS: atom_id res chain seq x y z
N MET A 1 0.82 8.94 36.13
CA MET A 1 2.15 9.48 35.78
C MET A 1 2.43 9.07 34.35
N SER A 2 2.56 10.02 33.41
CA SER A 2 2.76 9.67 32.00
C SER A 2 4.17 9.12 31.80
N ASN A 3 4.32 8.00 31.08
CA ASN A 3 5.57 7.32 30.75
C ASN A 3 6.59 8.15 29.93
N ILE A 4 6.36 9.45 29.76
CA ILE A 4 7.16 10.36 28.93
C ILE A 4 8.56 10.59 29.52
N GLU A 5 8.75 10.47 30.83
CA GLU A 5 10.05 10.68 31.49
C GLU A 5 11.07 9.55 31.28
N LYS A 6 10.74 8.50 30.51
CA LYS A 6 11.61 7.32 30.28
C LYS A 6 12.24 7.21 28.89
N PHE A 7 11.99 8.13 27.98
CA PHE A 7 12.54 8.04 26.63
C PHE A 7 13.96 8.58 26.54
N SER A 8 14.87 7.80 25.94
CA SER A 8 16.03 8.43 25.33
C SER A 8 15.54 9.27 24.13
N GLU A 9 16.23 10.36 23.84
CA GLU A 9 15.98 11.20 22.66
C GLU A 9 16.00 10.37 21.36
N THR A 10 16.83 9.33 21.34
CA THR A 10 16.95 8.38 20.22
C THR A 10 15.69 7.53 20.06
N ASP A 11 15.15 6.96 21.14
CA ASP A 11 13.95 6.11 21.08
C ASP A 11 12.73 6.90 20.60
N LEU A 12 12.57 8.12 21.14
CA LEU A 12 11.47 9.00 20.75
C LEU A 12 11.56 9.37 19.26
N THR A 13 12.76 9.72 18.79
CA THR A 13 13.00 10.06 17.38
C THR A 13 12.71 8.88 16.46
N GLN A 14 13.13 7.67 16.83
CA GLN A 14 12.88 6.46 16.05
C GLN A 14 11.39 6.10 16.00
N ALA A 15 10.67 6.21 17.12
CA ALA A 15 9.24 5.96 17.19
C ALA A 15 8.44 6.95 16.31
N LEU A 16 8.80 8.24 16.38
CA LEU A 16 8.18 9.28 15.55
C LEU A 16 8.51 9.09 14.07
N ALA A 17 9.77 8.77 13.73
CA ALA A 17 10.19 8.51 12.36
C ALA A 17 9.46 7.31 11.77
N TYR A 18 9.39 6.19 12.49
CA TYR A 18 8.61 5.02 12.09
C TYR A 18 7.15 5.39 11.83
N SER A 19 6.52 6.09 12.77
CA SER A 19 5.12 6.47 12.65
C SER A 19 4.87 7.35 11.42
N GLY A 20 5.74 8.34 11.19
CA GLY A 20 5.71 9.17 9.99
C GLY A 20 5.85 8.34 8.71
N PHE A 21 6.80 7.40 8.67
CA PHE A 21 6.98 6.51 7.53
C PHE A 21 5.74 5.65 7.26
N ILE A 22 5.11 5.06 8.28
CA ILE A 22 3.89 4.26 8.10
C ILE A 22 2.71 5.10 7.62
N LEU A 23 2.55 6.32 8.15
CA LEU A 23 1.51 7.24 7.69
C LEU A 23 1.68 7.57 6.20
N VAL A 24 2.87 7.96 5.78
CA VAL A 24 3.17 8.28 4.36
C VAL A 24 3.06 7.04 3.47
N ALA A 25 3.59 5.89 3.92
CA ALA A 25 3.49 4.64 3.19
C ALA A 25 2.03 4.27 2.89
N PHE A 26 1.13 4.50 3.84
CA PHE A 26 -0.30 4.23 3.63
C PHE A 26 -0.98 5.21 2.67
N GLU A 27 -0.52 6.47 2.61
CA GLU A 27 -0.99 7.39 1.56
C GLU A 27 -0.58 6.92 0.17
N LEU A 28 0.64 6.38 0.03
CA LEU A 28 1.10 5.76 -1.24
C LEU A 28 0.31 4.48 -1.56
N VAL A 29 0.01 3.64 -0.58
CA VAL A 29 -0.86 2.47 -0.74
C VAL A 29 -2.21 2.88 -1.34
N LYS A 30 -2.84 3.93 -0.79
CA LYS A 30 -4.08 4.48 -1.35
C LYS A 30 -3.88 5.00 -2.77
N SER A 31 -2.76 5.67 -3.06
CA SER A 31 -2.47 6.17 -4.41
C SER A 31 -2.26 5.05 -5.43
N ILE A 32 -1.67 3.92 -5.01
CA ILE A 32 -1.46 2.74 -5.87
C ILE A 32 -2.79 2.02 -6.14
N ILE A 33 -3.69 1.97 -5.16
CA ILE A 33 -4.96 1.22 -5.26
C ILE A 33 -6.09 2.05 -5.85
N VAL A 34 -6.34 3.24 -5.32
CA VAL A 34 -7.58 4.00 -5.59
C VAL A 34 -7.45 4.84 -6.84
N SER A 35 -6.36 5.59 -6.99
CA SER A 35 -6.20 6.57 -8.07
C SER A 35 -6.27 5.94 -9.47
N PRO A 36 -5.64 4.79 -9.75
CA PRO A 36 -5.66 4.20 -11.09
C PRO A 36 -7.04 3.68 -11.48
N ILE A 37 -7.77 3.10 -10.53
CA ILE A 37 -9.14 2.61 -10.79
C ILE A 37 -10.03 3.81 -11.09
N LYS A 38 -9.96 4.89 -10.30
CA LYS A 38 -10.71 6.11 -10.60
C LYS A 38 -10.39 6.65 -11.99
N ALA A 39 -9.11 6.78 -12.32
CA ALA A 39 -8.67 7.28 -13.63
C ALA A 39 -9.14 6.39 -14.80
N PHE A 40 -9.25 5.07 -14.60
CA PHE A 40 -9.78 4.15 -15.62
C PHE A 40 -11.28 4.38 -15.92
N TYR A 41 -12.06 4.83 -14.94
CA TYR A 41 -13.48 5.13 -15.13
C TYR A 41 -13.74 6.61 -15.42
N GLU A 42 -12.75 7.48 -15.23
CA GLU A 42 -12.87 8.92 -15.41
C GLU A 42 -13.04 9.25 -16.90
N ASP A 43 -14.05 10.08 -17.20
CA ASP A 43 -14.39 10.55 -18.55
C ASP A 43 -14.63 9.45 -19.61
N ILE A 44 -14.94 8.22 -19.17
CA ILE A 44 -15.23 7.09 -20.06
C ILE A 44 -16.70 6.68 -19.93
N THR A 45 -17.39 6.63 -21.07
CA THR A 45 -18.71 5.99 -21.19
C THR A 45 -18.55 4.64 -21.87
N PHE A 46 -18.80 3.57 -21.13
CA PHE A 46 -18.81 2.22 -21.70
C PHE A 46 -20.10 1.98 -22.48
N ALA A 47 -19.99 1.32 -23.64
CA ALA A 47 -21.15 0.94 -24.44
C ALA A 47 -21.98 -0.15 -23.74
N GLU A 48 -23.29 -0.20 -24.04
CA GLU A 48 -24.17 -1.24 -23.51
C GLU A 48 -23.69 -2.65 -23.91
N GLY A 49 -23.67 -3.58 -22.94
CA GLY A 49 -23.18 -4.95 -23.14
C GLY A 49 -21.66 -5.12 -22.98
N MET A 50 -20.91 -4.04 -22.74
CA MET A 50 -19.49 -4.12 -22.36
C MET A 50 -19.33 -4.70 -20.94
N TYR A 51 -18.14 -5.23 -20.68
CA TYR A 51 -17.80 -5.86 -19.39
C TYR A 51 -17.77 -4.84 -18.24
N PHE A 52 -17.22 -3.64 -18.47
CA PHE A 52 -17.20 -2.54 -17.52
C PHE A 52 -18.42 -1.63 -17.71
N LYS A 53 -18.93 -1.06 -16.62
CA LYS A 53 -20.13 -0.21 -16.60
C LYS A 53 -19.85 1.20 -16.11
N SER A 54 -19.53 1.34 -14.83
CA SER A 54 -19.30 2.62 -14.15
C SER A 54 -18.53 2.38 -12.86
N TYR A 55 -17.86 3.41 -12.34
CA TYR A 55 -17.16 3.32 -11.06
C TYR A 55 -18.12 3.02 -9.91
N GLU A 56 -19.34 3.55 -9.99
CA GLU A 56 -20.41 3.34 -9.03
C GLU A 56 -20.86 1.87 -8.99
N ASP A 57 -21.14 1.29 -10.16
CA ASP A 57 -21.68 -0.06 -10.27
C ASP A 57 -20.61 -1.12 -10.03
N ASP A 58 -19.42 -0.94 -10.62
CA ASP A 58 -18.39 -1.97 -10.62
C ASP A 58 -17.55 -1.93 -9.34
N VAL A 59 -17.34 -0.75 -8.75
CA VAL A 59 -16.43 -0.55 -7.61
C VAL A 59 -17.20 -0.17 -6.36
N LEU A 60 -17.86 0.99 -6.32
CA LEU A 60 -18.44 1.55 -5.08
C LEU A 60 -19.59 0.70 -4.50
N SER A 61 -20.29 -0.06 -5.34
CA SER A 61 -21.32 -1.02 -4.91
C SER A 61 -20.80 -2.10 -3.95
N ARG A 62 -19.48 -2.37 -3.96
CA ARG A 62 -18.86 -3.45 -3.17
C ARG A 62 -18.71 -3.10 -1.70
N HIS A 63 -18.51 -1.82 -1.36
CA HIS A 63 -18.32 -1.41 0.02
C HIS A 63 -18.49 0.10 0.23
N LYS A 64 -19.01 0.51 1.40
CA LYS A 64 -19.22 1.93 1.76
C LYS A 64 -17.94 2.77 1.85
N ASN A 65 -16.82 2.14 2.14
CA ASN A 65 -15.51 2.79 2.22
C ASN A 65 -14.81 2.62 0.86
N ASN A 66 -14.49 3.74 0.22
CA ASN A 66 -13.92 3.77 -1.12
C ASN A 66 -12.64 2.92 -1.28
N PHE A 67 -11.75 2.94 -0.27
CA PHE A 67 -10.51 2.14 -0.32
C PHE A 67 -10.80 0.64 -0.29
N GLU A 68 -11.71 0.20 0.59
CA GLU A 68 -12.14 -1.21 0.65
C GLU A 68 -12.83 -1.64 -0.65
N ALA A 69 -13.67 -0.78 -1.20
CA ALA A 69 -14.37 -1.05 -2.46
C ALA A 69 -13.37 -1.29 -3.60
N CYS A 70 -12.35 -0.45 -3.70
CA CYS A 70 -11.24 -0.61 -4.65
C CYS A 70 -10.46 -1.91 -4.42
N LEU A 71 -10.17 -2.25 -3.16
CA LEU A 71 -9.39 -3.45 -2.84
C LEU A 71 -10.19 -4.74 -3.13
N LEU A 72 -11.49 -4.76 -2.82
CA LEU A 72 -12.40 -5.84 -3.19
C LEU A 72 -12.55 -5.95 -4.71
N TYR A 73 -12.61 -4.83 -5.43
CA TYR A 73 -12.64 -4.84 -6.89
C TYR A 73 -11.37 -5.46 -7.49
N LEU A 74 -10.19 -5.09 -7.00
CA LEU A 74 -8.91 -5.65 -7.46
C LEU A 74 -8.80 -7.16 -7.18
N ARG A 75 -9.34 -7.63 -6.05
CA ARG A 75 -9.31 -9.04 -5.67
C ARG A 75 -10.35 -9.87 -6.43
N ASP A 76 -11.62 -9.46 -6.39
CA ASP A 76 -12.75 -10.32 -6.80
C ASP A 76 -13.08 -10.20 -8.29
N PHE A 77 -12.73 -9.09 -8.93
CA PHE A 77 -13.11 -8.81 -10.32
C PHE A 77 -11.90 -8.74 -11.24
N MET A 78 -10.84 -8.04 -10.82
CA MET A 78 -9.60 -8.00 -11.60
C MET A 78 -8.68 -9.19 -11.33
N GLU A 79 -8.90 -9.93 -10.23
CA GLU A 79 -8.07 -11.06 -9.79
C GLU A 79 -6.56 -10.72 -9.70
N ALA A 80 -6.25 -9.45 -9.45
CA ALA A 80 -4.87 -8.93 -9.42
C ALA A 80 -4.14 -9.23 -8.10
N ILE A 81 -4.89 -9.56 -7.05
CA ILE A 81 -4.41 -9.92 -5.72
C ILE A 81 -5.29 -11.04 -5.14
N ASP A 82 -4.74 -11.79 -4.20
CA ASP A 82 -5.45 -12.86 -3.50
C ASP A 82 -6.00 -12.41 -2.12
N GLU A 83 -6.61 -13.34 -1.39
CA GLU A 83 -7.14 -13.09 -0.04
C GLU A 83 -6.04 -12.76 0.97
N GLU A 84 -4.84 -13.35 0.86
CA GLU A 84 -3.72 -13.05 1.77
C GLU A 84 -3.22 -11.62 1.56
N ASP A 85 -3.08 -11.19 0.30
CA ASP A 85 -2.74 -9.82 -0.07
C ASP A 85 -3.77 -8.82 0.47
N PHE A 86 -5.07 -9.11 0.28
CA PHE A 86 -6.18 -8.31 0.79
C PHE A 86 -6.08 -8.13 2.31
N LEU A 87 -5.98 -9.24 3.06
CA LEU A 87 -5.90 -9.22 4.52
C LEU A 87 -4.63 -8.51 5.02
N THR A 88 -3.52 -8.65 4.30
CA THR A 88 -2.26 -7.97 4.61
C THR A 88 -2.39 -6.46 4.48
N ILE A 89 -2.98 -5.96 3.39
CA ILE A 89 -3.21 -4.53 3.18
C ILE A 89 -4.17 -3.97 4.24
N GLN A 90 -5.18 -4.74 4.63
CA GLN A 90 -6.09 -4.41 5.72
C GLN A 90 -5.39 -4.35 7.08
N ALA A 91 -4.48 -5.27 7.36
CA ALA A 91 -3.67 -5.23 8.58
C ALA A 91 -2.76 -3.99 8.60
N LEU A 92 -2.16 -3.59 7.47
CA LEU A 92 -1.41 -2.33 7.40
C LEU A 92 -2.31 -1.13 7.67
N ARG A 93 -3.52 -1.10 7.10
CA ARG A 93 -4.50 -0.04 7.35
C ARG A 93 -4.83 0.07 8.84
N THR A 94 -5.06 -1.04 9.52
CA THR A 94 -5.33 -1.09 10.96
C THR A 94 -4.16 -0.53 11.76
N HIS A 95 -2.95 -1.02 11.51
CA HIS A 95 -1.73 -0.53 12.16
C HIS A 95 -1.53 0.98 11.95
N ARG A 96 -1.73 1.47 10.73
CA ARG A 96 -1.67 2.91 10.46
C ARG A 96 -2.73 3.69 11.22
N ASN A 97 -3.96 3.18 11.33
CA ASN A 97 -5.01 3.84 12.11
C ASN A 97 -4.65 3.90 13.59
N GLU A 98 -4.10 2.83 14.16
CA GLU A 98 -3.63 2.80 15.54
C GLU A 98 -2.57 3.89 15.77
N LEU A 99 -1.56 3.97 14.89
CA LEU A 99 -0.57 5.04 14.93
C LEU A 99 -1.19 6.43 14.76
N ALA A 100 -2.17 6.60 13.86
CA ALA A 100 -2.77 7.91 13.62
C ALA A 100 -3.62 8.41 14.81
N HIS A 101 -4.24 7.49 15.55
CA HIS A 101 -5.20 7.83 16.60
C HIS A 101 -4.62 7.73 18.02
N ASP A 102 -3.62 6.87 18.24
CA ASP A 102 -3.12 6.54 19.57
C ASP A 102 -1.58 6.60 19.70
N LEU A 103 -0.91 7.35 18.80
CA LEU A 103 0.55 7.52 18.85
C LEU A 103 1.08 7.85 20.27
N PRO A 104 0.50 8.81 21.03
CA PRO A 104 1.05 9.17 22.34
C PRO A 104 1.10 8.01 23.34
N SER A 105 0.15 7.08 23.28
CA SER A 105 0.15 5.88 24.14
C SER A 105 1.17 4.84 23.64
N MET A 106 1.34 4.75 22.32
CA MET A 106 2.18 3.76 21.66
C MET A 106 3.67 4.09 21.73
N LEU A 107 4.06 5.37 21.86
CA LEU A 107 5.48 5.80 21.83
C LEU A 107 6.39 4.91 22.72
N GLY A 108 5.88 4.47 23.89
CA GLY A 108 6.65 3.70 24.89
C GLY A 108 6.78 2.22 24.63
N ASN A 109 5.90 1.69 23.78
CA ASN A 109 5.75 0.25 23.57
C ASN A 109 5.78 -0.09 22.07
N LEU A 110 6.18 0.87 21.21
CA LEU A 110 6.16 0.69 19.77
C LEU A 110 7.28 -0.27 19.37
N ASP A 111 6.94 -1.54 19.28
CA ASP A 111 7.83 -2.55 18.73
C ASP A 111 7.77 -2.52 17.20
N VAL A 112 8.69 -1.78 16.60
CA VAL A 112 8.86 -1.74 15.14
C VAL A 112 9.14 -3.14 14.58
N LYS A 113 9.80 -4.03 15.34
CA LYS A 113 10.23 -5.34 14.84
C LYS A 113 9.05 -6.29 14.62
N SER A 114 8.04 -6.24 15.48
CA SER A 114 6.83 -7.08 15.33
C SER A 114 6.06 -6.81 14.03
N HIS A 115 6.24 -5.64 13.42
CA HIS A 115 5.54 -5.24 12.21
C HIS A 115 6.30 -5.55 10.91
N PHE A 116 7.54 -6.03 10.95
CA PHE A 116 8.31 -6.24 9.72
C PHE A 116 7.72 -7.31 8.80
N LEU A 117 7.17 -8.38 9.36
CA LEU A 117 6.51 -9.39 8.53
C LEU A 117 5.30 -8.80 7.80
N LEU A 118 4.54 -7.93 8.46
CA LEU A 118 3.43 -7.20 7.85
C LEU A 118 3.93 -6.29 6.71
N LEU A 119 5.00 -5.54 6.93
CA LEU A 119 5.57 -4.65 5.92
C LEU A 119 6.14 -5.43 4.72
N GLU A 120 6.81 -6.55 4.96
CA GLU A 120 7.34 -7.41 3.89
C GLU A 120 6.21 -8.00 3.04
N LYS A 121 5.16 -8.53 3.68
CA LYS A 121 3.98 -9.03 2.96
C LYS A 121 3.28 -7.92 2.20
N THR A 122 3.15 -6.74 2.79
CA THR A 122 2.54 -5.59 2.11
C THR A 122 3.36 -5.18 0.89
N ASN A 123 4.69 -5.20 0.99
CA ASN A 123 5.57 -4.91 -0.14
C ASN A 123 5.29 -5.85 -1.32
N LYS A 124 5.16 -7.16 -1.05
CA LYS A 124 4.84 -8.17 -2.08
C LYS A 124 3.46 -7.93 -2.70
N ALA A 125 2.44 -7.65 -1.89
CA ALA A 125 1.09 -7.36 -2.38
C ALA A 125 1.05 -6.10 -3.25
N LEU A 126 1.71 -5.02 -2.84
CA LEU A 126 1.76 -3.78 -3.63
C LEU A 126 2.61 -3.92 -4.89
N PHE A 127 3.64 -4.77 -4.88
CA PHE A 127 4.39 -5.08 -6.08
C PHE A 127 3.47 -5.73 -7.12
N LYS A 128 2.69 -6.75 -6.74
CA LYS A 128 1.71 -7.39 -7.64
C LYS A 128 0.77 -6.34 -8.27
N LEU A 129 0.20 -5.46 -7.45
CA LEU A 129 -0.70 -4.40 -7.94
C LEU A 129 0.01 -3.40 -8.86
N SER A 130 1.22 -2.97 -8.50
CA SER A 130 1.99 -2.03 -9.31
C SER A 130 2.37 -2.64 -10.66
N ASN A 131 2.81 -3.90 -10.64
CA ASN A 131 3.17 -4.66 -11.83
C ASN A 131 1.97 -4.87 -12.75
N PHE A 132 0.86 -5.37 -12.19
CA PHE A 132 -0.40 -5.57 -12.88
C PHE A 132 -0.86 -4.30 -13.60
N ARG A 133 -0.79 -3.16 -12.91
CA ARG A 133 -1.15 -1.86 -13.49
C ARG A 133 -0.29 -1.52 -14.71
N VAL A 134 1.03 -1.61 -14.61
CA VAL A 134 1.91 -1.25 -15.74
C VAL A 134 1.65 -2.17 -16.93
N TYR A 135 1.40 -3.47 -16.68
CA TYR A 135 1.00 -4.40 -17.73
C TYR A 135 -0.34 -4.01 -18.37
N MET A 136 -1.34 -3.61 -17.59
CA MET A 136 -2.61 -3.14 -18.13
C MET A 136 -2.48 -1.87 -18.98
N GLU A 137 -1.57 -0.96 -18.62
CA GLU A 137 -1.39 0.32 -19.33
C GLU A 137 -0.64 0.18 -20.65
N ILE A 138 0.43 -0.61 -20.68
CA ILE A 138 1.34 -0.68 -21.85
C ILE A 138 1.69 -2.11 -22.27
N GLY A 139 1.32 -3.12 -21.49
CA GLY A 139 1.67 -4.52 -21.73
C GLY A 139 1.00 -5.09 -22.99
N SER A 140 -0.16 -4.60 -23.41
CA SER A 140 -0.79 -5.06 -24.65
C SER A 140 -0.28 -4.36 -25.92
N ASP A 141 0.53 -3.31 -25.79
CA ASP A 141 1.00 -2.52 -26.93
C ASP A 141 2.14 -3.25 -27.69
N PRO A 142 1.96 -3.51 -29.01
CA PRO A 142 2.97 -4.18 -29.84
C PRO A 142 4.36 -3.53 -29.82
N TYR A 143 4.44 -2.21 -29.60
CA TYR A 143 5.71 -1.50 -29.49
C TYR A 143 6.52 -2.00 -28.29
N PHE A 144 5.89 -2.16 -27.13
CA PHE A 144 6.56 -2.60 -25.89
C PHE A 144 6.79 -4.11 -25.86
N GLN A 145 5.90 -4.90 -26.45
CA GLN A 145 6.04 -6.35 -26.56
C GLN A 145 7.34 -6.78 -27.28
N ASN A 146 7.80 -6.00 -28.26
CA ASN A 146 9.01 -6.30 -29.04
C ASN A 146 10.32 -5.78 -28.40
N LYS A 147 10.29 -5.28 -27.16
CA LYS A 147 11.48 -4.69 -26.49
C LYS A 147 12.21 -5.65 -25.55
N GLY A 148 11.74 -6.89 -25.39
CA GLY A 148 12.36 -7.85 -24.47
C GLY A 148 12.27 -7.42 -23.00
N ILE A 149 11.18 -6.75 -22.63
CA ILE A 149 10.90 -6.31 -21.26
C ILE A 149 10.65 -7.55 -20.41
N ASP A 150 11.35 -7.65 -19.28
CA ASP A 150 11.04 -8.63 -18.24
C ASP A 150 9.85 -8.12 -17.42
N TRP A 151 8.64 -8.48 -17.87
CA TRP A 151 7.39 -8.04 -17.27
C TRP A 151 7.24 -8.43 -15.81
N GLU A 152 7.95 -9.43 -15.31
CA GLU A 152 7.92 -9.84 -13.89
C GLU A 152 8.66 -8.86 -12.97
N THR A 153 9.34 -7.84 -13.51
CA THR A 153 10.15 -6.88 -12.73
C THR A 153 9.66 -5.45 -12.81
N VAL A 154 8.68 -5.18 -13.69
CA VAL A 154 8.20 -3.82 -13.98
C VAL A 154 7.35 -3.30 -12.83
N LYS A 155 7.51 -2.01 -12.51
CA LYS A 155 6.80 -1.34 -11.41
C LYS A 155 6.62 0.15 -11.69
N GLY A 156 5.57 0.72 -11.11
CA GLY A 156 5.24 2.14 -11.19
C GLY A 156 6.01 2.99 -10.17
N ALA A 157 6.05 4.30 -10.42
CA ALA A 157 6.82 5.26 -9.62
C ALA A 157 6.35 5.36 -8.16
N GLU A 158 5.04 5.27 -7.91
CA GLU A 158 4.47 5.33 -6.56
C GLU A 158 4.93 4.14 -5.70
N TYR A 159 5.04 2.95 -6.31
CA TYR A 159 5.56 1.77 -5.62
C TYR A 159 7.07 1.89 -5.37
N MET A 160 7.85 2.45 -6.31
CA MET A 160 9.28 2.72 -6.07
C MET A 160 9.50 3.63 -4.86
N LEU A 161 8.67 4.68 -4.71
CA LEU A 161 8.74 5.54 -3.53
C LEU A 161 8.32 4.80 -2.24
N PHE A 162 7.32 3.93 -2.32
CA PHE A 162 6.94 3.08 -1.19
C PHE A 162 8.08 2.15 -0.76
N GLU A 163 8.79 1.52 -1.71
CA GLU A 163 9.97 0.70 -1.41
C GLU A 163 11.08 1.48 -0.72
N GLU A 164 11.35 2.72 -1.16
CA GLU A 164 12.34 3.58 -0.51
C GLU A 164 11.97 3.86 0.96
N ILE A 165 10.69 4.11 1.25
CA ILE A 165 10.19 4.29 2.62
C ILE A 165 10.40 3.01 3.44
N LEU A 166 10.05 1.84 2.91
CA LEU A 166 10.29 0.57 3.60
C LEU A 166 11.78 0.28 3.82
N GLY A 167 12.64 0.73 2.90
CA GLY A 167 14.09 0.72 3.05
C GLY A 167 14.53 1.53 4.28
N LYS A 168 13.98 2.73 4.48
CA LYS A 168 14.28 3.55 5.67
C LYS A 168 13.76 2.91 6.96
N VAL A 169 12.56 2.33 6.94
CA VAL A 169 12.02 1.58 8.10
C VAL A 169 12.92 0.38 8.44
N SER A 170 13.47 -0.30 7.43
CA SER A 170 14.40 -1.41 7.62
C SER A 170 15.75 -0.98 8.18
N VAL A 171 16.19 0.26 7.96
CA VAL A 171 17.41 0.80 8.59
C VAL A 171 17.18 1.07 10.08
N LEU A 172 16.00 1.57 10.46
CA LEU A 172 15.65 1.77 11.88
C LEU A 172 15.79 0.47 12.68
N LYS A 173 15.51 -0.69 12.07
CA LYS A 173 15.76 -2.04 12.64
C LYS A 173 17.18 -2.24 13.14
N ASN A 174 18.17 -1.80 12.36
CA ASN A 174 19.57 -2.09 12.59
C ASN A 174 20.17 -1.17 13.66
N SER A 175 19.58 -0.01 13.89
CA SER A 175 19.93 0.88 15.01
C SER A 175 19.59 0.25 16.36
N TYR A 176 18.55 -0.60 16.44
CA TYR A 176 18.20 -1.40 17.64
C TYR A 176 19.10 -2.63 17.88
N LYS A 177 20.16 -2.85 17.08
CA LYS A 177 21.14 -3.93 17.31
C LYS A 177 22.42 -3.44 18.02
N ASN A 178 22.63 -2.13 18.11
CA ASN A 178 23.86 -1.53 18.61
C ASN A 178 23.66 -0.68 19.89
N ALA A 179 22.50 -0.81 20.53
CA ALA A 179 22.17 -0.18 21.81
C ALA A 179 21.97 -1.24 22.89
#